data_AF-A0A935VKJ1-F1
#
_entry.id   AF-A0A935VKJ1-F1
#
_cell.length_a   1.000
_cell.length_b   1.000
_cell.length_c   1.000
_cell.angle_alpha   90.00
_cell.angle_beta   90.00
_cell.angle_gamma   90.00
#
_symmetry.space_group_name_H-M   'P 1'
#
loop_
_entity.id
_entity.type
_entity.pdbx_description
1 polymer ?
#
loop_
_entity_poly.entity_id
_entity_poly.type
_entity_poly.pdbx_seq_one_letter_code
_entity_poly.pdbx_strand_id
1 'polypeptide(L)'
;MIEGNVIRGINFTTNSPTVATTVFNAMQIGNGAHSVGTQTGNVIGAPTGTGSIKITINSGGAVNSSIAGILNAAVNGNADIRNNSIGSISLNGSSTTGTVTLQWIQNQGTPTQAGNISNNLIGSISTASSIINNINAPTLAYGLRHQISTGVGLTALSNTIQNITDNSNNALSQHYGMLMLGNVGNSGAMNISNNMIANISSNAFPAAFAVVNYGIAFQGMAGMHTGDVNTISVLSCINTGNGGGSAVGIQTQGGAFGGTMRRNYINNITTVQTGTGAGIIGISINSGNTWELSNNMISMNNSGYTNPIDVIGIIDNMSISSNLNLHYNSVYIGGGSPTGTINSYGFYRGGSSTINMRNNLLYNERSGPTASHVAVGTSTSTNWGGVFSNYNAFLTLDTTRLAIWSGAVTNFNGWKASTSGDANSQRISLQALQQTRYSLALF
;
A
#
# COMPACT_ATOMS: atom_id res chain seq x y z
N MET A 1 17.93 -13.58 -23.80
CA MET A 1 17.99 -13.99 -22.38
C MET A 1 19.11 -13.21 -21.71
N ILE A 2 18.92 -12.76 -20.48
CA ILE A 2 19.88 -11.94 -19.72
C ILE A 2 20.02 -12.59 -18.33
N GLU A 3 21.10 -13.33 -18.11
CA GLU A 3 21.26 -14.23 -16.96
C GLU A 3 22.61 -14.00 -16.26
N GLY A 4 22.65 -14.15 -14.93
CA GLY A 4 23.88 -14.22 -14.15
C GLY A 4 24.78 -12.98 -14.15
N ASN A 5 24.30 -11.83 -14.63
CA ASN A 5 25.09 -10.60 -14.66
C ASN A 5 25.27 -10.01 -13.26
N VAL A 6 26.40 -9.35 -13.05
CA VAL A 6 26.71 -8.66 -11.79
C VAL A 6 27.12 -7.22 -12.10
N ILE A 7 26.32 -6.26 -11.64
CA ILE A 7 26.54 -4.82 -11.83
C ILE A 7 26.76 -4.19 -10.46
N ARG A 8 28.00 -3.83 -10.11
CA ARG A 8 28.36 -3.28 -8.79
C ARG A 8 29.63 -2.45 -8.83
N GLY A 9 29.95 -1.74 -7.75
CA GLY A 9 31.17 -0.95 -7.62
C GLY A 9 31.12 0.39 -8.36
N ILE A 10 29.91 0.86 -8.68
CA ILE A 10 29.70 2.10 -9.42
C ILE A 10 29.63 3.24 -8.42
N ASN A 11 30.43 4.28 -8.64
CA ASN A 11 30.34 5.54 -7.93
C ASN A 11 30.45 6.67 -8.95
N PHE A 12 29.35 7.37 -9.23
CA PHE A 12 29.36 8.48 -10.18
C PHE A 12 28.55 9.67 -9.71
N THR A 13 28.97 10.85 -10.16
CA THR A 13 28.32 12.13 -9.88
C THR A 13 27.88 12.76 -11.20
N THR A 14 26.66 13.25 -11.23
CA THR A 14 26.10 14.03 -12.34
C THR A 14 25.39 15.25 -11.78
N ASN A 15 25.16 16.26 -12.63
CA ASN A 15 24.13 17.25 -12.36
C ASN A 15 22.78 16.72 -12.89
N SER A 16 21.67 17.20 -12.33
CA SER A 16 20.34 16.99 -12.89
C SER A 16 20.40 17.49 -14.33
N PRO A 17 20.05 16.64 -15.30
CA PRO A 17 20.21 16.97 -16.72
C PRO A 17 19.30 18.15 -17.11
N THR A 18 19.51 18.76 -18.27
CA THR A 18 18.72 19.92 -18.74
C THR A 18 17.38 19.53 -19.38
N VAL A 19 17.15 18.24 -19.69
CA VAL A 19 15.89 17.70 -20.23
C VAL A 19 15.66 16.28 -19.68
N ALA A 20 14.40 15.89 -19.44
CA ALA A 20 13.93 14.60 -18.89
C ALA A 20 14.70 13.36 -19.36
N THR A 21 15.83 13.06 -18.72
CA THR A 21 16.76 12.01 -19.15
C THR A 21 17.01 11.03 -18.03
N THR A 22 17.22 9.79 -18.45
CA THR A 22 17.66 8.70 -17.60
C THR A 22 19.04 9.03 -17.05
N VAL A 23 19.16 9.06 -15.73
CA VAL A 23 20.44 9.24 -15.04
C VAL A 23 21.18 7.90 -14.96
N PHE A 24 20.47 6.83 -14.63
CA PHE A 24 21.06 5.51 -14.51
C PHE A 24 20.04 4.40 -14.71
N ASN A 25 20.31 3.49 -15.63
CA ASN A 25 19.61 2.21 -15.72
C ASN A 25 20.67 1.11 -15.63
N ALA A 26 20.58 0.22 -14.65
CA ALA A 26 21.51 -0.90 -14.60
C ALA A 26 21.25 -1.86 -15.78
N MET A 27 19.98 -2.15 -16.07
CA MET A 27 19.56 -2.86 -17.27
C MET A 27 18.38 -2.14 -17.93
N GLN A 28 18.51 -1.83 -19.21
CA GLN A 28 17.40 -1.34 -20.03
C GLN A 28 17.13 -2.33 -21.16
N ILE A 29 15.90 -2.81 -21.19
CA ILE A 29 15.42 -3.79 -22.15
C ILE A 29 14.51 -3.06 -23.14
N GLY A 30 14.84 -3.20 -24.42
CA GLY A 30 14.11 -2.57 -25.53
C GLY A 30 12.88 -3.36 -25.94
N ASN A 31 12.41 -3.11 -27.17
CA ASN A 31 11.24 -3.78 -27.73
C ASN A 31 11.44 -5.31 -27.83
N GLY A 32 10.34 -6.07 -27.75
CA GLY A 32 10.34 -7.53 -27.87
C GLY A 32 10.03 -8.28 -26.57
N ALA A 33 10.07 -9.61 -26.64
CA ALA A 33 9.91 -10.48 -25.49
C ALA A 33 11.28 -10.89 -24.93
N HIS A 34 11.48 -10.72 -23.63
CA HIS A 34 12.78 -10.91 -22.99
C HIS A 34 12.65 -11.74 -21.73
N SER A 35 13.65 -12.59 -21.47
CA SER A 35 13.79 -13.34 -20.22
C SER A 35 15.00 -12.81 -19.47
N VAL A 36 14.81 -12.41 -18.22
CA VAL A 36 15.83 -11.79 -17.37
C VAL A 36 15.89 -12.49 -16.02
N GLY A 37 16.96 -13.25 -15.80
CA GLY A 37 17.18 -14.00 -14.57
C GLY A 37 16.31 -15.25 -14.41
N THR A 38 15.73 -15.76 -15.50
CA THR A 38 14.80 -16.90 -15.41
C THR A 38 15.50 -18.21 -15.05
N GLN A 39 16.78 -18.36 -15.40
CA GLN A 39 17.61 -19.50 -15.05
C GLN A 39 18.62 -19.16 -13.95
N THR A 40 19.26 -17.99 -14.05
CA THR A 40 20.24 -17.51 -13.08
C THR A 40 20.04 -16.02 -12.86
N GLY A 41 19.64 -15.65 -11.65
CA GLY A 41 19.37 -14.27 -11.26
C GLY A 41 20.53 -13.32 -11.52
N ASN A 42 20.21 -12.11 -11.98
CA ASN A 42 21.18 -11.02 -12.06
C ASN A 42 21.30 -10.30 -10.70
N VAL A 43 22.46 -9.72 -10.41
CA VAL A 43 22.71 -8.93 -9.19
C VAL A 43 23.06 -7.49 -9.57
N ILE A 44 22.21 -6.54 -9.17
CA ILE A 44 22.43 -5.10 -9.29
C ILE A 44 22.73 -4.53 -7.90
N GLY A 45 23.95 -4.00 -7.74
CA GLY A 45 24.56 -3.67 -6.46
C GLY A 45 24.96 -4.94 -5.70
N ALA A 46 24.40 -5.11 -4.51
CA ALA A 46 24.62 -6.29 -3.68
C ALA A 46 23.34 -6.65 -2.88
N PRO A 47 23.08 -7.95 -2.60
CA PRO A 47 21.91 -8.37 -1.81
C PRO A 47 21.92 -7.88 -0.35
N THR A 48 23.08 -7.47 0.15
CA THR A 48 23.32 -6.97 1.51
C THR A 48 24.28 -5.79 1.49
N GLY A 49 24.34 -5.04 2.59
CA GLY A 49 25.15 -3.83 2.71
C GLY A 49 24.48 -2.58 2.13
N THR A 50 25.23 -1.48 2.13
CA THR A 50 24.83 -0.18 1.56
C THR A 50 25.92 0.36 0.63
N GLY A 51 25.52 1.09 -0.41
CA GLY A 51 26.46 1.85 -1.25
C GLY A 51 27.38 1.03 -2.16
N SER A 52 27.02 -0.22 -2.50
CA SER A 52 27.66 -0.95 -3.61
C SER A 52 27.47 -0.25 -4.96
N ILE A 53 26.40 0.52 -5.11
CA ILE A 53 26.22 1.52 -6.16
C ILE A 53 25.94 2.86 -5.48
N LYS A 54 26.68 3.90 -5.85
CA LYS A 54 26.53 5.26 -5.36
C LYS A 54 26.28 6.20 -6.53
N ILE A 55 25.17 6.92 -6.49
CA ILE A 55 24.79 7.89 -7.52
C ILE A 55 24.60 9.22 -6.83
N THR A 56 25.33 10.24 -7.28
CA THR A 56 25.19 11.61 -6.77
C THR A 56 24.59 12.50 -7.86
N ILE A 57 23.44 13.13 -7.58
CA ILE A 57 22.72 14.00 -8.52
C ILE A 57 22.66 15.42 -7.94
N ASN A 58 23.50 16.32 -8.45
CA ASN A 58 23.54 17.71 -8.01
C ASN A 58 22.57 18.59 -8.82
N SER A 59 22.29 19.80 -8.35
CA SER A 59 21.42 20.75 -9.04
C SER A 59 22.04 21.16 -10.39
N GLY A 60 21.27 21.06 -11.47
CA GLY A 60 21.71 21.46 -12.82
C GLY A 60 20.59 21.85 -13.80
N GLY A 61 19.32 21.74 -13.40
CA GLY A 61 18.14 22.03 -14.22
C GLY A 61 16.83 21.69 -13.49
N ALA A 62 15.69 22.18 -14.00
CA ALA A 62 14.37 22.03 -13.38
C ALA A 62 13.59 20.75 -13.73
N VAL A 63 14.29 19.68 -14.11
CA VAL A 63 13.66 18.52 -14.77
C VAL A 63 13.81 17.22 -13.99
N ASN A 64 12.97 16.25 -14.35
CA ASN A 64 12.89 14.96 -13.69
C ASN A 64 14.13 14.10 -14.00
N SER A 65 14.65 13.41 -12.98
CA SER A 65 15.70 12.40 -13.09
C SER A 65 15.11 11.01 -12.95
N SER A 66 15.45 10.07 -13.83
CA SER A 66 14.99 8.68 -13.73
C SER A 66 16.14 7.73 -13.44
N ILE A 67 15.95 6.86 -12.46
CA ILE A 67 16.86 5.77 -12.10
C ILE A 67 16.10 4.45 -12.11
N ALA A 68 16.63 3.43 -12.78
CA ALA A 68 16.08 2.09 -12.73
C ALA A 68 17.11 1.00 -12.44
N GLY A 69 16.67 -0.05 -11.74
CA GLY A 69 17.42 -1.31 -11.69
C GLY A 69 17.23 -2.06 -13.01
N ILE A 70 16.00 -2.49 -13.27
CA ILE A 70 15.60 -3.15 -14.52
C ILE A 70 14.45 -2.35 -15.12
N LEU A 71 14.71 -1.70 -16.25
CA LEU A 71 13.69 -1.00 -17.04
C LEU A 71 13.31 -1.85 -18.26
N ASN A 72 12.11 -2.40 -18.27
CA ASN A 72 11.50 -3.00 -19.46
C ASN A 72 10.59 -1.98 -20.15
N ALA A 73 11.04 -1.45 -21.29
CA ALA A 73 10.27 -0.52 -22.12
C ALA A 73 9.70 -1.24 -23.36
N ALA A 74 8.98 -2.34 -23.14
CA ALA A 74 8.48 -3.18 -24.23
C ALA A 74 7.22 -2.60 -24.87
N VAL A 75 7.29 -2.31 -26.17
CA VAL A 75 6.16 -1.80 -26.95
C VAL A 75 5.36 -2.94 -27.60
N ASN A 76 5.99 -4.06 -27.97
CA ASN A 76 5.38 -5.20 -28.69
C ASN A 76 5.73 -6.58 -28.11
N GLY A 77 6.00 -6.65 -26.81
CA GLY A 77 6.32 -7.89 -26.10
C GLY A 77 6.26 -7.69 -24.60
N ASN A 78 6.69 -8.68 -23.81
CA ASN A 78 6.73 -8.55 -22.36
C ASN A 78 7.99 -9.21 -21.80
N ALA A 79 8.37 -8.82 -20.59
CA ALA A 79 9.54 -9.36 -19.92
C ALA A 79 9.14 -10.35 -18.82
N ASP A 80 9.75 -11.53 -18.87
CA ASP A 80 9.82 -12.45 -17.74
C ASP A 80 11.04 -12.07 -16.90
N ILE A 81 10.82 -11.37 -15.79
CA ILE A 81 11.89 -10.86 -14.91
C ILE A 81 11.85 -11.66 -13.62
N ARG A 82 12.80 -12.58 -13.43
CA ARG A 82 12.79 -13.51 -12.29
C ARG A 82 14.12 -13.60 -11.58
N ASN A 83 14.06 -13.95 -10.30
CA ASN A 83 15.23 -14.31 -9.47
C ASN A 83 16.32 -13.23 -9.37
N ASN A 84 16.06 -11.97 -9.73
CA ASN A 84 17.07 -10.91 -9.69
C ASN A 84 17.17 -10.33 -8.27
N SER A 85 18.37 -9.86 -7.91
CA SER A 85 18.61 -9.12 -6.67
C SER A 85 19.05 -7.69 -6.99
N ILE A 86 18.39 -6.71 -6.39
CA ILE A 86 18.66 -5.27 -6.55
C ILE A 86 18.77 -4.67 -5.16
N GLY A 87 19.95 -4.22 -4.74
CA GLY A 87 20.17 -3.73 -3.38
C GLY A 87 21.52 -3.06 -3.20
N SER A 88 21.78 -2.55 -2.00
CA SER A 88 23.02 -1.81 -1.68
C SER A 88 23.24 -0.60 -2.61
N ILE A 89 22.22 0.25 -2.73
CA ILE A 89 22.21 1.45 -3.59
C ILE A 89 22.01 2.69 -2.73
N SER A 90 22.88 3.69 -2.86
CA SER A 90 22.72 4.99 -2.22
C SER A 90 22.64 6.11 -3.24
N LEU A 91 21.60 6.93 -3.13
CA LEU A 91 21.42 8.15 -3.91
C LEU A 91 21.73 9.35 -3.02
N ASN A 92 22.59 10.24 -3.49
CA ASN A 92 23.01 11.45 -2.80
C ASN A 92 22.89 12.65 -3.74
N GLY A 93 23.06 13.86 -3.22
CA GLY A 93 23.06 15.07 -4.04
C GLY A 93 22.38 16.24 -3.35
N SER A 94 22.39 17.39 -4.03
CA SER A 94 21.68 18.59 -3.58
C SER A 94 20.21 18.55 -3.99
N SER A 95 19.38 19.40 -3.37
CA SER A 95 17.97 19.55 -3.77
C SER A 95 17.84 19.92 -5.25
N THR A 96 17.07 19.14 -6.00
CA THR A 96 16.67 19.43 -7.39
C THR A 96 15.23 19.92 -7.40
N THR A 97 14.90 20.86 -8.28
CA THR A 97 13.51 21.31 -8.47
C THR A 97 12.63 20.27 -9.18
N GLY A 98 13.23 19.38 -9.98
CA GLY A 98 12.51 18.30 -10.66
C GLY A 98 12.42 17.01 -9.84
N THR A 99 11.51 16.11 -10.24
CA THR A 99 11.23 14.86 -9.55
C THR A 99 12.31 13.81 -9.78
N VAL A 100 12.80 13.18 -8.71
CA VAL A 100 13.65 11.99 -8.77
C VAL A 100 12.76 10.76 -8.78
N THR A 101 12.77 10.00 -9.88
CA THR A 101 11.95 8.81 -10.07
C THR A 101 12.82 7.57 -9.93
N LEU A 102 12.51 6.70 -8.95
CA LEU A 102 13.28 5.51 -8.61
C LEU A 102 12.46 4.26 -8.94
N GLN A 103 12.96 3.40 -9.80
CA GLN A 103 12.18 2.29 -10.38
C GLN A 103 13.02 1.01 -10.36
N TRP A 104 12.97 0.24 -9.26
CA TRP A 104 13.90 -0.89 -9.15
C TRP A 104 13.58 -1.98 -10.17
N ILE A 105 12.31 -2.31 -10.36
CA ILE A 105 11.84 -3.03 -11.55
C ILE A 105 10.67 -2.25 -12.15
N GLN A 106 10.80 -1.85 -13.42
CA GLN A 106 9.71 -1.24 -14.16
C GLN A 106 9.37 -2.05 -15.40
N ASN A 107 8.08 -2.30 -15.59
CA ASN A 107 7.49 -2.78 -16.83
C ASN A 107 6.58 -1.69 -17.40
N GLN A 108 6.89 -1.19 -18.60
CA GLN A 108 6.11 -0.15 -19.26
C GLN A 108 5.89 -0.42 -20.75
N GLY A 109 4.87 0.23 -21.31
CA GLY A 109 4.59 0.24 -22.75
C GLY A 109 3.21 -0.32 -23.10
N THR A 110 3.14 -1.12 -24.15
CA THR A 110 1.89 -1.67 -24.71
C THR A 110 2.00 -3.18 -24.94
N PRO A 111 2.21 -3.99 -23.88
CA PRO A 111 2.56 -5.40 -24.04
C PRO A 111 1.45 -6.21 -24.73
N THR A 112 1.86 -7.04 -25.68
CA THR A 112 0.98 -7.97 -26.42
C THR A 112 0.97 -9.39 -25.84
N GLN A 113 1.86 -9.70 -24.90
CA GLN A 113 1.98 -11.01 -24.23
C GLN A 113 2.00 -10.84 -22.71
N ALA A 114 1.38 -11.77 -21.96
CA ALA A 114 1.41 -11.72 -20.49
C ALA A 114 2.86 -11.81 -19.98
N GLY A 115 3.15 -11.10 -18.90
CA GLY A 115 4.48 -11.03 -18.31
C GLY A 115 4.47 -11.54 -16.90
N ASN A 116 5.63 -12.00 -16.44
CA ASN A 116 5.80 -12.47 -15.08
C ASN A 116 7.01 -11.78 -14.44
N ILE A 117 6.77 -11.06 -13.34
CA ILE A 117 7.82 -10.54 -12.48
C ILE A 117 7.77 -11.32 -11.18
N SER A 118 8.70 -12.25 -10.97
CA SER A 118 8.59 -13.16 -9.82
C SER A 118 9.91 -13.50 -9.14
N ASN A 119 9.87 -13.78 -7.83
CA ASN A 119 11.05 -14.18 -7.05
C ASN A 119 12.20 -13.16 -7.09
N ASN A 120 11.92 -11.88 -7.32
CA ASN A 120 12.96 -10.86 -7.26
C ASN A 120 13.10 -10.33 -5.82
N LEU A 121 14.33 -10.00 -5.42
CA LEU A 121 14.65 -9.28 -4.20
C LEU A 121 15.00 -7.83 -4.55
N ILE A 122 14.22 -6.89 -4.05
CA ILE A 122 14.48 -5.45 -4.12
C ILE A 122 14.74 -4.94 -2.70
N GLY A 123 15.91 -4.37 -2.48
CA GLY A 123 16.48 -4.06 -1.18
C GLY A 123 17.26 -5.23 -0.59
N SER A 124 17.01 -5.57 0.68
CA SER A 124 17.78 -6.61 1.39
C SER A 124 16.95 -7.27 2.48
N ILE A 125 17.14 -8.57 2.71
CA ILE A 125 16.47 -9.28 3.82
C ILE A 125 17.10 -9.01 5.19
N SER A 126 18.34 -8.50 5.23
CA SER A 126 19.12 -8.40 6.48
C SER A 126 19.76 -7.04 6.71
N THR A 127 19.86 -6.18 5.69
CA THR A 127 20.46 -4.85 5.82
C THR A 127 19.40 -3.75 5.74
N ALA A 128 19.18 -3.02 6.83
CA ALA A 128 18.32 -1.85 6.86
C ALA A 128 18.83 -0.75 5.91
N SER A 129 17.91 -0.01 5.27
CA SER A 129 18.23 1.05 4.30
C SER A 129 19.22 0.61 3.20
N SER A 130 19.15 -0.67 2.80
CA SER A 130 19.97 -1.23 1.71
C SER A 130 19.78 -0.46 0.39
N ILE A 131 18.62 0.14 0.20
CA ILE A 131 18.40 1.17 -0.80
C ILE A 131 18.01 2.44 -0.05
N ILE A 132 18.74 3.53 -0.30
CA ILE A 132 18.53 4.80 0.39
C ILE A 132 18.55 5.98 -0.59
N ASN A 133 17.52 6.83 -0.50
CA ASN A 133 17.49 8.13 -1.15
C ASN A 133 17.77 9.25 -0.14
N ASN A 134 18.87 9.98 -0.34
CA ASN A 134 19.23 11.16 0.45
C ASN A 134 19.03 12.47 -0.33
N ILE A 135 18.44 12.41 -1.53
CA ILE A 135 18.20 13.61 -2.34
C ILE A 135 16.94 14.30 -1.85
N ASN A 136 17.06 15.54 -1.38
CA ASN A 136 15.90 16.32 -0.94
C ASN A 136 15.19 17.00 -2.12
N ALA A 137 14.42 16.22 -2.87
CA ALA A 137 13.62 16.64 -4.03
C ALA A 137 12.30 15.87 -4.06
N PRO A 138 11.27 16.31 -4.81
CA PRO A 138 10.10 15.47 -5.07
C PRO A 138 10.57 14.08 -5.52
N THR A 139 10.17 13.02 -4.82
CA THR A 139 10.65 11.66 -5.12
C THR A 139 9.47 10.74 -5.39
N LEU A 140 9.52 10.01 -6.50
CA LEU A 140 8.58 8.94 -6.79
C LEU A 140 9.33 7.63 -6.81
N ALA A 141 9.24 6.86 -5.73
CA ALA A 141 9.98 5.62 -5.58
C ALA A 141 9.08 4.40 -5.71
N TYR A 142 9.54 3.41 -6.46
CA TYR A 142 8.83 2.18 -6.77
C TYR A 142 9.76 0.99 -6.55
N GLY A 143 9.36 0.07 -5.69
CA GLY A 143 9.90 -1.29 -5.67
C GLY A 143 9.68 -1.95 -7.03
N LEU A 144 8.40 -2.15 -7.36
CA LEU A 144 7.96 -2.61 -8.66
C LEU A 144 6.94 -1.62 -9.23
N ARG A 145 7.15 -1.20 -10.48
CA ARG A 145 6.19 -0.39 -11.22
C ARG A 145 5.75 -1.11 -12.49
N HIS A 146 4.45 -1.29 -12.63
CA HIS A 146 3.84 -1.65 -13.89
C HIS A 146 3.07 -0.45 -14.40
N GLN A 147 3.47 0.12 -15.54
CA GLN A 147 2.81 1.26 -16.15
C GLN A 147 2.57 1.00 -17.63
N ILE A 148 1.38 0.52 -17.96
CA ILE A 148 1.02 0.25 -19.36
C ILE A 148 -0.09 1.18 -19.83
N SER A 149 -0.03 1.54 -21.11
CA SER A 149 -1.11 2.31 -21.74
C SER A 149 -2.26 1.39 -22.11
N THR A 150 -1.98 0.29 -22.79
CA THR A 150 -2.94 -0.76 -23.15
C THR A 150 -2.21 -2.10 -23.17
N GLY A 151 -2.96 -3.20 -23.17
CA GLY A 151 -2.38 -4.52 -23.41
C GLY A 151 -2.80 -5.55 -22.37
N VAL A 152 -2.13 -6.68 -22.41
CA VAL A 152 -2.33 -7.79 -21.48
C VAL A 152 -1.87 -7.48 -20.06
N GLY A 153 -2.36 -8.27 -19.11
CA GLY A 153 -2.05 -8.13 -17.71
C GLY A 153 -0.64 -8.59 -17.30
N LEU A 154 -0.33 -8.37 -16.02
CA LEU A 154 0.92 -8.77 -15.38
C LEU A 154 0.64 -9.78 -14.26
N THR A 155 1.49 -10.80 -14.14
CA THR A 155 1.64 -11.58 -12.91
C THR A 155 2.85 -11.08 -12.14
N ALA A 156 2.67 -10.73 -10.87
CA ALA A 156 3.75 -10.42 -9.95
C ALA A 156 3.64 -11.34 -8.73
N LEU A 157 4.55 -12.32 -8.65
CA LEU A 157 4.47 -13.42 -7.68
C LEU A 157 5.74 -13.52 -6.84
N SER A 158 5.62 -13.68 -5.52
CA SER A 158 6.77 -14.04 -4.66
C SER A 158 7.95 -13.06 -4.71
N ASN A 159 7.71 -11.78 -5.02
CA ASN A 159 8.77 -10.77 -4.91
C ASN A 159 8.90 -10.32 -3.45
N THR A 160 10.12 -9.99 -3.06
CA THR A 160 10.45 -9.41 -1.76
C THR A 160 10.96 -7.99 -1.98
N ILE A 161 10.29 -7.00 -1.38
CA ILE A 161 10.59 -5.58 -1.50
C ILE A 161 10.73 -5.02 -0.09
N GLN A 162 11.97 -4.80 0.37
CA GLN A 162 12.14 -4.36 1.75
C GLN A 162 13.45 -3.64 2.09
N ASN A 163 13.47 -2.95 3.23
CA ASN A 163 14.60 -2.18 3.74
C ASN A 163 15.00 -1.05 2.77
N ILE A 164 14.01 -0.22 2.45
CA ILE A 164 14.13 0.95 1.57
C ILE A 164 13.78 2.21 2.38
N THR A 165 14.63 3.22 2.28
CA THR A 165 14.46 4.49 3.00
C THR A 165 14.52 5.65 2.04
N ASP A 166 13.56 6.56 2.14
CA ASP A 166 13.66 7.87 1.51
C ASP A 166 13.63 8.99 2.54
N ASN A 167 14.73 9.74 2.55
CA ASN A 167 14.93 10.88 3.42
C ASN A 167 14.45 12.20 2.81
N SER A 168 13.94 12.22 1.58
CA SER A 168 13.31 13.41 0.99
C SER A 168 12.16 13.88 1.87
N ASN A 169 12.24 15.13 2.30
CA ASN A 169 11.16 15.79 3.04
C ASN A 169 10.24 16.60 2.15
N ASN A 170 10.32 16.43 0.83
CA ASN A 170 9.47 17.16 -0.09
C ASN A 170 8.00 16.70 0.04
N ALA A 171 7.07 17.66 -0.04
CA ALA A 171 5.64 17.42 0.06
C ALA A 171 5.05 16.52 -1.05
N LEU A 172 5.74 16.41 -2.19
CA LEU A 172 5.31 15.63 -3.34
C LEU A 172 5.91 14.22 -3.39
N SER A 173 6.70 13.84 -2.38
CA SER A 173 7.36 12.52 -2.36
C SER A 173 6.38 11.39 -2.05
N GLN A 174 6.49 10.28 -2.78
CA GLN A 174 5.63 9.09 -2.65
C GLN A 174 6.44 7.81 -2.87
N HIS A 175 6.14 6.79 -2.06
CA HIS A 175 6.83 5.51 -2.02
C HIS A 175 5.84 4.40 -2.23
N TYR A 176 6.10 3.55 -3.21
CA TYR A 176 5.30 2.39 -3.51
C TYR A 176 6.18 1.15 -3.38
N GLY A 177 5.77 0.19 -2.56
CA GLY A 177 6.27 -1.17 -2.68
C GLY A 177 5.99 -1.66 -4.10
N MET A 178 4.72 -1.60 -4.50
CA MET A 178 4.25 -1.93 -5.84
C MET A 178 3.23 -0.91 -6.35
N LEU A 179 3.48 -0.30 -7.51
CA LEU A 179 2.48 0.50 -8.24
C LEU A 179 2.06 -0.24 -9.51
N MET A 180 0.78 -0.58 -9.57
CA MET A 180 0.13 -1.14 -10.72
C MET A 180 -0.74 -0.07 -11.39
N LEU A 181 -0.30 0.46 -12.53
CA LEU A 181 -0.90 1.61 -13.19
C LEU A 181 -1.27 1.32 -14.65
N GLY A 182 -2.50 1.67 -15.01
CA GLY A 182 -3.00 1.71 -16.38
C GLY A 182 -3.30 3.15 -16.78
N ASN A 183 -2.72 3.61 -17.89
CA ASN A 183 -2.92 4.98 -18.36
C ASN A 183 -4.11 5.11 -19.32
N VAL A 184 -4.54 4.03 -20.00
CA VAL A 184 -5.65 4.02 -20.96
C VAL A 184 -6.51 2.76 -20.76
N GLY A 185 -7.84 2.90 -20.90
CA GLY A 185 -8.90 2.02 -20.38
C GLY A 185 -9.00 0.56 -20.86
N ASN A 186 -7.93 -0.06 -21.35
CA ASN A 186 -7.92 -1.48 -21.76
C ASN A 186 -6.61 -2.17 -21.36
N SER A 187 -6.37 -2.30 -20.05
CA SER A 187 -5.33 -3.16 -19.49
C SER A 187 -5.91 -4.51 -19.07
N GLY A 188 -5.14 -5.59 -19.21
CA GLY A 188 -5.53 -6.91 -18.73
C GLY A 188 -5.51 -7.02 -17.20
N ALA A 189 -6.18 -8.05 -16.69
CA ALA A 189 -6.21 -8.40 -15.28
C ALA A 189 -4.81 -8.63 -14.71
N MET A 190 -4.57 -8.19 -13.47
CA MET A 190 -3.29 -8.40 -12.81
C MET A 190 -3.43 -9.43 -11.71
N ASN A 191 -2.38 -10.21 -11.51
CA ASN A 191 -2.27 -11.16 -10.43
C ASN A 191 -1.06 -10.82 -9.56
N ILE A 192 -1.33 -10.15 -8.43
CA ILE A 192 -0.32 -9.72 -7.47
C ILE A 192 -0.46 -10.62 -6.24
N SER A 193 0.38 -11.65 -6.17
CA SER A 193 0.21 -12.67 -5.14
C SER A 193 1.51 -13.07 -4.45
N ASN A 194 1.40 -13.48 -3.19
CA ASN A 194 2.53 -13.97 -2.39
C ASN A 194 3.74 -13.02 -2.31
N ASN A 195 3.55 -11.70 -2.48
CA ASN A 195 4.65 -10.74 -2.37
C ASN A 195 4.86 -10.34 -0.89
N MET A 196 6.10 -10.10 -0.51
CA MET A 196 6.49 -9.52 0.78
C MET A 196 6.95 -8.08 0.57
N ILE A 197 6.28 -7.14 1.23
CA ILE A 197 6.62 -5.72 1.21
C ILE A 197 6.83 -5.29 2.66
N ALA A 198 8.05 -4.92 3.03
CA ALA A 198 8.39 -4.67 4.43
C ALA A 198 9.41 -3.55 4.62
N ASN A 199 9.40 -2.87 5.78
CA ASN A 199 10.46 -1.93 6.17
C ASN A 199 10.71 -0.85 5.11
N ILE A 200 9.65 -0.17 4.67
CA ILE A 200 9.72 0.97 3.76
C ILE A 200 9.39 2.24 4.54
N SER A 201 10.28 3.22 4.50
CA SER A 201 10.09 4.51 5.20
C SER A 201 10.11 5.69 4.22
N SER A 202 9.24 6.65 4.46
CA SER A 202 9.18 7.92 3.72
C SER A 202 9.23 9.11 4.68
N ASN A 203 10.11 10.06 4.39
CA ASN A 203 10.24 11.32 5.11
C ASN A 203 9.42 12.47 4.50
N ALA A 204 8.55 12.19 3.51
CA ALA A 204 7.75 13.19 2.80
C ALA A 204 6.93 14.07 3.76
N PHE A 205 6.80 15.36 3.46
CA PHE A 205 6.14 16.33 4.33
C PHE A 205 5.01 17.11 3.64
N PRO A 206 3.89 16.46 3.29
CA PRO A 206 2.76 17.15 2.68
C PRO A 206 2.05 18.03 3.72
N ALA A 207 1.62 19.23 3.32
CA ALA A 207 0.90 20.15 4.22
C ALA A 207 -0.57 19.75 4.47
N ALA A 208 -1.12 18.87 3.64
CA ALA A 208 -2.48 18.33 3.72
C ALA A 208 -2.44 16.81 3.56
N PHE A 209 -3.61 16.16 3.67
CA PHE A 209 -3.75 14.72 3.42
C PHE A 209 -3.07 14.33 2.10
N ALA A 210 -2.06 13.47 2.18
CA ALA A 210 -1.51 12.77 1.04
C ALA A 210 -1.00 11.41 1.50
N VAL A 211 -1.27 10.37 0.72
CA VAL A 211 -0.64 9.08 0.94
C VAL A 211 0.76 9.13 0.34
N VAL A 212 1.77 8.96 1.19
CA VAL A 212 3.19 9.08 0.85
C VAL A 212 3.91 7.75 0.90
N ASN A 213 3.29 6.72 1.47
CA ASN A 213 3.86 5.38 1.55
C ASN A 213 2.77 4.31 1.31
N TYR A 214 2.96 3.49 0.28
CA TYR A 214 2.03 2.48 -0.19
C TYR A 214 2.70 1.11 -0.16
N GLY A 215 2.01 0.09 0.34
CA GLY A 215 2.41 -1.29 0.10
C GLY A 215 2.15 -1.65 -1.36
N ILE A 216 0.88 -1.80 -1.73
CA ILE A 216 0.43 -2.11 -3.09
C ILE A 216 -0.63 -1.08 -3.51
N ALA A 217 -0.47 -0.46 -4.68
CA ALA A 217 -1.46 0.43 -5.25
C ALA A 217 -1.92 -0.08 -6.62
N PHE A 218 -3.24 -0.22 -6.80
CA PHE A 218 -3.92 -0.49 -8.06
C PHE A 218 -4.55 0.80 -8.58
N GLN A 219 -4.07 1.34 -9.70
CA GLN A 219 -4.45 2.67 -10.19
C GLN A 219 -4.82 2.66 -11.68
N GLY A 220 -5.98 3.21 -12.04
CA GLY A 220 -6.35 3.54 -13.43
C GLY A 220 -6.51 2.35 -14.41
N MET A 221 -6.44 1.11 -13.91
CA MET A 221 -6.50 -0.08 -14.76
C MET A 221 -7.94 -0.49 -15.05
N ALA A 222 -8.13 -1.21 -16.16
CA ALA A 222 -9.35 -1.95 -16.45
C ALA A 222 -9.18 -3.43 -16.08
N GLY A 223 -10.29 -4.16 -15.95
CA GLY A 223 -10.30 -5.60 -15.69
C GLY A 223 -10.55 -5.97 -14.23
N MET A 224 -10.35 -7.27 -13.92
CA MET A 224 -10.55 -7.86 -12.60
C MET A 224 -9.20 -8.28 -12.02
N HIS A 225 -8.70 -7.55 -11.02
CA HIS A 225 -7.39 -7.81 -10.45
C HIS A 225 -7.46 -8.80 -9.28
N THR A 226 -6.32 -9.42 -8.97
CA THR A 226 -6.14 -10.29 -7.81
C THR A 226 -4.99 -9.75 -6.97
N GLY A 227 -5.26 -9.52 -5.69
CA GLY A 227 -4.27 -9.27 -4.65
C GLY A 227 -4.38 -10.36 -3.59
N ASP A 228 -3.60 -11.44 -3.69
CA ASP A 228 -3.81 -12.64 -2.85
C ASP A 228 -2.56 -13.05 -2.07
N VAL A 229 -2.70 -13.36 -0.79
CA VAL A 229 -1.59 -13.86 0.07
C VAL A 229 -0.39 -12.90 0.14
N ASN A 230 -0.56 -11.59 -0.06
CA ASN A 230 0.55 -10.66 0.12
C ASN A 230 0.76 -10.34 1.60
N THR A 231 2.02 -10.19 2.01
CA THR A 231 2.38 -9.69 3.34
C THR A 231 2.93 -8.28 3.22
N ILE A 232 2.28 -7.32 3.89
CA ILE A 232 2.68 -5.91 3.92
C ILE A 232 2.92 -5.54 5.37
N SER A 233 4.13 -5.08 5.69
CA SER A 233 4.50 -4.77 7.07
C SER A 233 5.44 -3.58 7.19
N VAL A 234 5.46 -2.93 8.35
CA VAL A 234 6.47 -1.89 8.69
C VAL A 234 6.59 -0.81 7.59
N LEU A 235 5.44 -0.28 7.17
CA LEU A 235 5.38 0.94 6.36
C LEU A 235 5.34 2.13 7.31
N SER A 236 6.18 3.14 7.07
CA SER A 236 6.29 4.29 7.98
C SER A 236 6.36 5.62 7.25
N CYS A 237 5.63 6.61 7.79
CA CYS A 237 5.89 8.02 7.54
C CYS A 237 6.71 8.55 8.72
N ILE A 238 7.98 8.89 8.49
CA ILE A 238 8.97 9.12 9.55
C ILE A 238 9.24 10.59 9.88
N ASN A 239 8.67 11.52 9.12
CA ASN A 239 8.83 12.94 9.38
C ASN A 239 8.01 13.36 10.62
N THR A 240 8.64 13.98 11.62
CA THR A 240 8.00 14.37 12.89
C THR A 240 7.26 15.69 12.85
N GLY A 241 7.24 16.39 11.72
CA GLY A 241 6.55 17.66 11.59
C GLY A 241 5.02 17.56 11.57
N ASN A 242 4.39 18.73 11.50
CA ASN A 242 2.94 18.92 11.40
C ASN A 242 2.41 18.72 9.95
N GLY A 243 2.71 17.58 9.32
CA GLY A 243 2.29 17.23 7.97
C GLY A 243 1.09 16.28 7.93
N GLY A 244 0.42 16.16 6.78
CA GLY A 244 -0.74 15.29 6.55
C GLY A 244 -0.40 13.96 5.86
N GLY A 245 0.81 13.45 6.07
CA GLY A 245 1.34 12.24 5.43
C GLY A 245 0.74 10.96 6.00
N SER A 246 0.23 10.13 5.09
CA SER A 246 -0.40 8.86 5.41
C SER A 246 0.32 7.66 4.79
N ALA A 247 0.27 6.52 5.50
CA ALA A 247 0.73 5.23 4.98
C ALA A 247 -0.45 4.27 4.77
N VAL A 248 -0.43 3.54 3.65
CA VAL A 248 -1.52 2.64 3.24
C VAL A 248 -0.96 1.28 2.86
N GLY A 249 -1.57 0.21 3.37
CA GLY A 249 -1.21 -1.16 3.01
C GLY A 249 -1.54 -1.47 1.55
N ILE A 250 -2.83 -1.56 1.22
CA ILE A 250 -3.31 -1.76 -0.16
C ILE A 250 -4.25 -0.62 -0.55
N GLN A 251 -4.10 -0.06 -1.74
CA GLN A 251 -4.98 0.97 -2.29
C GLN A 251 -5.56 0.58 -3.66
N THR A 252 -6.80 1.00 -3.92
CA THR A 252 -7.37 1.11 -5.27
C THR A 252 -7.72 2.57 -5.60
N GLN A 253 -7.50 2.97 -6.86
CA GLN A 253 -7.88 4.28 -7.40
C GLN A 253 -8.17 4.20 -8.92
N GLY A 254 -9.16 4.93 -9.44
CA GLY A 254 -9.67 4.83 -10.82
C GLY A 254 -11.03 4.11 -10.95
N GLY A 255 -11.83 4.49 -11.96
CA GLY A 255 -13.27 4.24 -11.98
C GLY A 255 -13.79 3.00 -12.72
N ALA A 256 -12.93 2.11 -13.24
CA ALA A 256 -13.36 1.06 -14.18
C ALA A 256 -12.77 -0.34 -13.93
N PHE A 257 -12.56 -0.73 -12.67
CA PHE A 257 -12.03 -2.05 -12.34
C PHE A 257 -12.59 -2.63 -11.05
N GLY A 258 -12.45 -3.94 -10.93
CA GLY A 258 -12.78 -4.68 -9.73
C GLY A 258 -11.73 -5.71 -9.43
N GLY A 259 -12.05 -6.64 -8.55
CA GLY A 259 -11.14 -7.72 -8.26
C GLY A 259 -11.40 -8.42 -6.95
N THR A 260 -10.40 -9.21 -6.57
CA THR A 260 -10.37 -9.89 -5.27
C THR A 260 -9.12 -9.46 -4.51
N MET A 261 -9.27 -9.19 -3.23
CA MET A 261 -8.18 -9.02 -2.28
C MET A 261 -8.36 -10.05 -1.18
N ARG A 262 -7.53 -11.09 -1.18
CA ARG A 262 -7.74 -12.24 -0.31
C ARG A 262 -6.50 -12.62 0.48
N ARG A 263 -6.69 -13.09 1.71
CA ARG A 263 -5.61 -13.66 2.53
C ARG A 263 -4.38 -12.77 2.67
N ASN A 264 -4.52 -11.46 2.50
CA ASN A 264 -3.40 -10.54 2.70
C ASN A 264 -3.19 -10.35 4.20
N TYR A 265 -1.93 -10.27 4.62
CA TYR A 265 -1.55 -9.95 5.98
C TYR A 265 -0.91 -8.55 6.01
N ILE A 266 -1.58 -7.60 6.66
CA ILE A 266 -1.16 -6.20 6.73
C ILE A 266 -0.92 -5.84 8.19
N ASN A 267 0.30 -5.45 8.55
CA ASN A 267 0.61 -5.11 9.94
C ASN A 267 1.62 -3.97 10.10
N ASN A 268 1.71 -3.40 11.31
CA ASN A 268 2.76 -2.46 11.70
C ASN A 268 2.93 -1.25 10.75
N ILE A 269 1.82 -0.69 10.26
CA ILE A 269 1.83 0.59 9.53
C ILE A 269 1.82 1.73 10.54
N THR A 270 2.70 2.72 10.36
CA THR A 270 2.87 3.83 11.33
C THR A 270 3.01 5.19 10.65
N THR A 271 2.64 6.24 11.38
CA THR A 271 2.99 7.62 11.03
C THR A 271 3.28 8.40 12.30
N VAL A 272 4.34 9.21 12.25
CA VAL A 272 4.74 10.10 13.34
C VAL A 272 4.26 11.53 13.12
N GLN A 273 3.62 11.81 11.98
CA GLN A 273 3.14 13.13 11.61
C GLN A 273 1.91 13.56 12.40
N THR A 274 1.81 14.86 12.66
CA THR A 274 0.78 15.42 13.55
C THR A 274 -0.24 16.32 12.85
N GLY A 275 -0.06 16.60 11.56
CA GLY A 275 -0.92 17.49 10.80
C GLY A 275 -2.25 16.88 10.39
N THR A 276 -3.18 17.75 9.99
CA THR A 276 -4.50 17.36 9.52
C THR A 276 -4.38 16.38 8.34
N GLY A 277 -5.02 15.22 8.47
CA GLY A 277 -4.98 14.16 7.46
C GLY A 277 -3.78 13.21 7.58
N ALA A 278 -2.93 13.35 8.59
CA ALA A 278 -2.00 12.28 8.92
C ALA A 278 -2.77 11.02 9.34
N GLY A 279 -2.34 9.86 8.84
CA GLY A 279 -3.11 8.63 9.02
C GLY A 279 -2.40 7.35 8.65
N ILE A 280 -3.01 6.25 9.05
CA ILE A 280 -2.62 4.89 8.67
C ILE A 280 -3.86 4.10 8.24
N ILE A 281 -3.75 3.41 7.11
CA ILE A 281 -4.88 2.65 6.54
C ILE A 281 -4.41 1.26 6.14
N GLY A 282 -5.18 0.22 6.50
CA GLY A 282 -4.90 -1.15 6.09
C GLY A 282 -5.19 -1.36 4.60
N ILE A 283 -6.48 -1.28 4.23
CA ILE A 283 -6.95 -1.37 2.84
C ILE A 283 -7.82 -0.15 2.52
N SER A 284 -7.50 0.54 1.43
CA SER A 284 -8.22 1.71 0.93
C SER A 284 -8.82 1.43 -0.45
N ILE A 285 -10.15 1.34 -0.51
CA ILE A 285 -10.88 1.18 -1.76
C ILE A 285 -11.46 2.54 -2.15
N ASN A 286 -10.74 3.33 -2.95
CA ASN A 286 -11.21 4.69 -3.30
C ASN A 286 -12.14 4.73 -4.50
N SER A 287 -12.15 3.68 -5.31
CA SER A 287 -12.99 3.55 -6.49
C SER A 287 -12.90 2.13 -7.07
N GLY A 288 -13.80 1.84 -8.00
CA GLY A 288 -13.92 0.54 -8.67
C GLY A 288 -15.39 0.15 -8.88
N ASN A 289 -15.63 -0.95 -9.57
CA ASN A 289 -16.95 -1.51 -9.84
C ASN A 289 -17.35 -2.53 -8.77
N THR A 290 -16.57 -3.60 -8.61
CA THR A 290 -16.87 -4.65 -7.63
C THR A 290 -15.58 -5.19 -7.02
N TRP A 291 -15.49 -5.13 -5.69
CA TRP A 291 -14.38 -5.70 -4.93
C TRP A 291 -14.84 -6.77 -3.96
N GLU A 292 -14.14 -7.90 -3.97
CA GLU A 292 -14.26 -8.98 -2.99
C GLU A 292 -13.05 -8.95 -2.06
N LEU A 293 -13.27 -8.53 -0.82
CA LEU A 293 -12.26 -8.53 0.23
C LEU A 293 -12.58 -9.68 1.17
N SER A 294 -11.77 -10.74 1.16
CA SER A 294 -12.01 -11.88 2.05
C SER A 294 -10.79 -12.54 2.67
N ASN A 295 -10.95 -13.01 3.91
CA ASN A 295 -9.89 -13.63 4.72
C ASN A 295 -8.64 -12.76 4.88
N ASN A 296 -8.72 -11.44 4.76
CA ASN A 296 -7.58 -10.57 5.04
C ASN A 296 -7.40 -10.40 6.55
N MET A 297 -6.16 -10.32 7.00
CA MET A 297 -5.81 -10.00 8.38
C MET A 297 -5.08 -8.65 8.42
N ILE A 298 -5.67 -7.68 9.11
CA ILE A 298 -5.14 -6.33 9.27
C ILE A 298 -4.90 -6.13 10.77
N SER A 299 -3.67 -5.82 11.17
CA SER A 299 -3.30 -5.58 12.56
C SER A 299 -2.42 -4.35 12.67
N MET A 300 -3.01 -3.22 13.02
CA MET A 300 -2.33 -1.93 13.05
C MET A 300 -2.29 -1.36 14.46
N ASN A 301 -1.18 -0.74 14.81
CA ASN A 301 -1.00 -0.13 16.12
C ASN A 301 -0.04 1.06 15.98
N ASN A 302 -0.51 2.27 16.28
CA ASN A 302 0.31 3.48 16.32
C ASN A 302 0.75 3.86 17.74
N SER A 303 0.76 2.92 18.70
CA SER A 303 1.03 3.15 20.13
C SER A 303 2.38 3.78 20.46
N GLY A 304 3.36 3.71 19.56
CA GLY A 304 4.63 4.44 19.70
C GLY A 304 4.48 5.96 19.58
N TYR A 305 3.31 6.45 19.18
CA TYR A 305 3.06 7.86 18.86
C TYR A 305 1.73 8.35 19.42
N THR A 306 1.72 9.60 19.88
CA THR A 306 0.60 10.24 20.59
C THR A 306 -0.21 11.18 19.71
N ASN A 307 0.07 11.21 18.41
CA ASN A 307 -0.52 12.08 17.41
C ASN A 307 -2.02 11.77 17.17
N PRO A 308 -2.86 12.80 16.99
CA PRO A 308 -4.24 12.61 16.56
C PRO A 308 -4.24 12.31 15.06
N ILE A 309 -4.43 11.03 14.71
CA ILE A 309 -4.39 10.58 13.31
C ILE A 309 -5.61 9.74 12.93
N ASP A 310 -5.90 9.71 11.64
CA ASP A 310 -6.85 8.78 11.07
C ASP A 310 -6.29 7.36 11.15
N VAL A 311 -7.00 6.45 11.80
CA VAL A 311 -6.62 5.03 11.88
C VAL A 311 -7.78 4.19 11.39
N ILE A 312 -7.64 3.60 10.20
CA ILE A 312 -8.73 2.90 9.52
C ILE A 312 -8.29 1.55 8.99
N GLY A 313 -8.93 0.46 9.45
CA GLY A 313 -8.62 -0.88 8.98
C GLY A 313 -8.92 -1.06 7.50
N ILE A 314 -10.19 -0.91 7.14
CA ILE A 314 -10.67 -0.94 5.75
C ILE A 314 -11.53 0.30 5.51
N ILE A 315 -11.24 1.04 4.44
CA ILE A 315 -12.07 2.18 4.00
C ILE A 315 -12.68 1.92 2.62
N ASP A 316 -13.96 2.25 2.49
CA ASP A 316 -14.72 2.26 1.23
C ASP A 316 -15.16 3.68 0.87
N ASN A 317 -14.67 4.18 -0.27
CA ASN A 317 -15.12 5.44 -0.86
C ASN A 317 -15.74 5.25 -2.26
N MET A 318 -16.12 4.02 -2.61
CA MET A 318 -16.70 3.74 -3.93
C MET A 318 -18.08 4.38 -4.13
N SER A 319 -18.45 4.62 -5.39
CA SER A 319 -19.68 5.29 -5.79
C SER A 319 -20.91 4.36 -5.70
N ILE A 320 -22.10 4.94 -5.89
CA ILE A 320 -23.40 4.28 -5.69
C ILE A 320 -23.63 3.03 -6.57
N SER A 321 -23.00 2.96 -7.75
CA SER A 321 -23.12 1.84 -8.68
C SER A 321 -22.16 0.68 -8.39
N SER A 322 -21.32 0.83 -7.37
CA SER A 322 -20.27 -0.14 -7.04
C SER A 322 -20.73 -1.12 -5.95
N ASN A 323 -20.02 -2.26 -5.84
CA ASN A 323 -20.27 -3.28 -4.83
C ASN A 323 -18.99 -3.58 -4.04
N LEU A 324 -19.10 -3.61 -2.72
CA LEU A 324 -18.04 -4.09 -1.83
C LEU A 324 -18.53 -5.30 -1.03
N ASN A 325 -17.94 -6.45 -1.30
CA ASN A 325 -18.16 -7.66 -0.54
C ASN A 325 -17.02 -7.83 0.49
N LEU A 326 -17.38 -7.98 1.76
CA LEU A 326 -16.46 -8.09 2.89
C LEU A 326 -16.79 -9.38 3.64
N HIS A 327 -15.95 -10.40 3.49
CA HIS A 327 -16.18 -11.71 4.08
C HIS A 327 -15.00 -12.24 4.89
N TYR A 328 -15.23 -12.65 6.15
CA TYR A 328 -14.20 -13.34 6.95
C TYR A 328 -12.91 -12.56 7.17
N ASN A 329 -12.94 -11.22 7.06
CA ASN A 329 -11.77 -10.40 7.37
C ASN A 329 -11.62 -10.24 8.88
N SER A 330 -10.38 -10.18 9.34
CA SER A 330 -10.03 -9.86 10.73
C SER A 330 -9.27 -8.54 10.78
N VAL A 331 -9.83 -7.55 11.47
CA VAL A 331 -9.23 -6.23 11.65
C VAL A 331 -9.01 -5.99 13.13
N TYR A 332 -7.76 -5.70 13.48
CA TYR A 332 -7.34 -5.21 14.79
C TYR A 332 -6.71 -3.83 14.64
N ILE A 333 -7.19 -2.90 15.46
CA ILE A 333 -6.62 -1.56 15.60
C ILE A 333 -6.32 -1.32 17.07
N GLY A 334 -5.05 -1.09 17.38
CA GLY A 334 -4.57 -0.78 18.72
C GLY A 334 -4.00 0.64 18.87
N GLY A 335 -3.51 0.92 20.07
CA GLY A 335 -2.83 2.16 20.43
C GLY A 335 -3.73 3.18 21.13
N GLY A 336 -3.21 4.39 21.36
CA GLY A 336 -3.92 5.46 22.05
C GLY A 336 -3.99 6.73 21.21
N SER A 337 -5.04 7.52 21.42
CA SER A 337 -5.19 8.92 21.01
C SER A 337 -5.26 9.76 22.29
N PRO A 338 -4.13 10.15 22.90
CA PRO A 338 -4.17 10.91 24.14
C PRO A 338 -4.80 12.29 23.95
N THR A 339 -4.82 12.81 22.72
CA THR A 339 -5.43 14.08 22.33
C THR A 339 -6.18 13.95 21.01
N GLY A 340 -7.13 14.86 20.74
CA GLY A 340 -7.77 15.04 19.43
C GLY A 340 -9.16 14.44 19.27
N THR A 341 -9.87 14.90 18.24
CA THR A 341 -11.27 14.55 17.91
C THR A 341 -11.38 13.55 16.75
N ILE A 342 -10.26 13.05 16.24
CA ILE A 342 -10.22 12.18 15.06
C ILE A 342 -10.62 10.75 15.46
N ASN A 343 -11.70 10.28 14.86
CA ASN A 343 -12.24 8.95 15.08
C ASN A 343 -11.35 7.88 14.43
N SER A 344 -11.42 6.64 14.94
CA SER A 344 -10.82 5.47 14.29
C SER A 344 -11.87 4.40 14.00
N TYR A 345 -11.61 3.57 13.00
CA TYR A 345 -12.61 2.65 12.47
C TYR A 345 -11.99 1.31 12.08
N GLY A 346 -12.55 0.19 12.56
CA GLY A 346 -12.23 -1.13 11.99
C GLY A 346 -12.62 -1.20 10.51
N PHE A 347 -13.85 -0.78 10.20
CA PHE A 347 -14.34 -0.51 8.85
C PHE A 347 -15.00 0.87 8.80
N TYR A 348 -14.69 1.66 7.77
CA TYR A 348 -15.37 2.92 7.49
C TYR A 348 -15.86 2.97 6.05
N ARG A 349 -17.13 3.32 5.87
CA ARG A 349 -17.70 3.62 4.56
C ARG A 349 -17.95 5.12 4.42
N GLY A 350 -17.11 5.79 3.63
CA GLY A 350 -17.28 7.17 3.20
C GLY A 350 -18.10 7.30 1.90
N GLY A 351 -18.11 6.26 1.07
CA GLY A 351 -18.84 6.20 -0.20
C GLY A 351 -20.28 5.69 -0.09
N SER A 352 -20.91 5.43 -1.23
CA SER A 352 -22.32 5.00 -1.33
C SER A 352 -22.48 3.63 -2.00
N SER A 353 -21.40 2.85 -2.10
CA SER A 353 -21.42 1.52 -2.69
C SER A 353 -22.39 0.58 -1.96
N THR A 354 -22.90 -0.42 -2.67
CA THR A 354 -23.64 -1.51 -2.06
C THR A 354 -22.67 -2.39 -1.27
N ILE A 355 -22.93 -2.53 0.02
CA ILE A 355 -22.09 -3.34 0.91
C ILE A 355 -22.68 -4.73 1.06
N ASN A 356 -21.82 -5.74 1.18
CA ASN A 356 -22.18 -7.06 1.69
C ASN A 356 -21.14 -7.50 2.72
N MET A 357 -21.38 -7.17 3.98
CA MET A 357 -20.46 -7.39 5.09
C MET A 357 -20.92 -8.57 5.95
N ARG A 358 -20.26 -9.72 5.81
CA ARG A 358 -20.61 -10.94 6.56
C ARG A 358 -19.40 -11.60 7.21
N ASN A 359 -19.58 -12.14 8.41
CA ASN A 359 -18.57 -12.97 9.08
C ASN A 359 -17.23 -12.27 9.35
N ASN A 360 -17.20 -10.94 9.47
CA ASN A 360 -15.97 -10.22 9.77
C ASN A 360 -15.78 -10.06 11.29
N LEU A 361 -14.52 -10.02 11.71
CA LEU A 361 -14.10 -9.64 13.05
C LEU A 361 -13.49 -8.24 12.99
N LEU A 362 -14.19 -7.24 13.55
CA LEU A 362 -13.71 -5.86 13.60
C LEU A 362 -13.47 -5.45 15.06
N TYR A 363 -12.20 -5.34 15.43
CA TYR A 363 -11.77 -4.96 16.76
C TYR A 363 -10.98 -3.66 16.74
N ASN A 364 -11.56 -2.61 17.31
CA ASN A 364 -10.89 -1.35 17.55
C ASN A 364 -10.65 -1.17 19.05
N GLU A 365 -9.45 -1.52 19.50
CA GLU A 365 -8.98 -1.36 20.88
C GLU A 365 -8.41 0.03 21.16
N ARG A 366 -8.47 0.94 20.18
CA ARG A 366 -7.89 2.27 20.37
C ARG A 366 -8.62 3.00 21.51
N SER A 367 -7.85 3.70 22.35
CA SER A 367 -8.36 4.44 23.52
C SER A 367 -8.12 5.95 23.36
N GLY A 368 -8.94 6.79 24.01
CA GLY A 368 -8.81 8.24 23.97
C GLY A 368 -10.07 8.93 24.55
N PRO A 369 -9.94 10.13 25.16
CA PRO A 369 -11.04 10.73 25.92
C PRO A 369 -12.07 11.49 25.05
N THR A 370 -11.72 11.87 23.82
CA THR A 370 -12.54 12.83 23.03
C THR A 370 -13.09 12.24 21.74
N ALA A 371 -12.31 11.42 21.04
CA ALA A 371 -12.72 10.80 19.78
C ALA A 371 -13.53 9.50 19.98
N SER A 372 -14.21 9.06 18.93
CA SER A 372 -14.84 7.74 18.88
C SER A 372 -13.91 6.72 18.24
N HIS A 373 -13.64 5.63 18.95
CA HIS A 373 -12.87 4.50 18.43
C HIS A 373 -13.81 3.32 18.19
N VAL A 374 -14.40 3.28 16.99
CA VAL A 374 -15.53 2.42 16.66
C VAL A 374 -15.09 1.20 15.84
N ALA A 375 -15.85 0.10 15.94
CA ALA A 375 -15.61 -1.08 15.11
C ALA A 375 -16.05 -0.85 13.65
N VAL A 376 -17.16 -0.15 13.46
CA VAL A 376 -17.81 0.04 12.16
C VAL A 376 -18.40 1.45 12.05
N GLY A 377 -18.29 2.10 10.89
CA GLY A 377 -18.87 3.42 10.67
C GLY A 377 -19.26 3.68 9.22
N THR A 378 -20.25 4.54 9.02
CA THR A 378 -20.59 5.10 7.71
C THR A 378 -21.05 6.55 7.78
N SER A 379 -20.72 7.33 6.75
CA SER A 379 -21.17 8.70 6.56
C SER A 379 -22.55 8.82 5.89
N THR A 380 -23.08 7.73 5.34
CA THR A 380 -24.33 7.73 4.55
C THR A 380 -25.16 6.49 4.81
N SER A 381 -26.49 6.60 4.69
CA SER A 381 -27.44 5.48 4.75
C SER A 381 -27.74 4.85 3.39
N THR A 382 -27.30 5.47 2.29
CA THR A 382 -27.55 4.98 0.93
C THR A 382 -26.98 3.58 0.73
N ASN A 383 -27.73 2.68 0.09
CA ASN A 383 -27.30 1.29 -0.18
C ASN A 383 -26.78 0.52 1.05
N TRP A 384 -27.30 0.83 2.24
CA TRP A 384 -27.12 0.08 3.49
C TRP A 384 -28.47 -0.35 4.08
N GLY A 385 -29.21 -1.21 3.36
CA GLY A 385 -30.41 -1.90 3.84
C GLY A 385 -30.13 -3.14 4.71
N GLY A 386 -31.21 -3.70 5.26
CA GLY A 386 -31.15 -4.71 6.34
C GLY A 386 -30.55 -6.07 6.00
N VAL A 387 -30.25 -6.36 4.73
CA VAL A 387 -29.59 -7.60 4.30
C VAL A 387 -28.12 -7.41 3.96
N PHE A 388 -27.56 -6.22 4.12
CA PHE A 388 -26.19 -5.93 3.69
C PHE A 388 -25.12 -6.17 4.75
N SER A 389 -25.50 -6.33 6.01
CA SER A 389 -24.57 -6.64 7.10
C SER A 389 -25.17 -7.70 8.02
N ASN A 390 -24.44 -8.76 8.36
CA ASN A 390 -24.83 -9.74 9.38
C ASN A 390 -23.70 -10.72 9.78
N TYR A 391 -23.89 -11.43 10.90
CA TYR A 391 -22.94 -12.42 11.42
C TYR A 391 -21.53 -11.87 11.66
N ASN A 392 -21.41 -10.56 11.89
CA ASN A 392 -20.15 -9.91 12.19
C ASN A 392 -19.90 -9.88 13.70
N ALA A 393 -18.63 -9.85 14.11
CA ALA A 393 -18.20 -9.64 15.47
C ALA A 393 -17.60 -8.24 15.61
N PHE A 394 -18.20 -7.41 16.47
CA PHE A 394 -17.77 -6.04 16.73
C PHE A 394 -17.21 -5.90 18.14
N LEU A 395 -15.99 -5.38 18.26
CA LEU A 395 -15.30 -5.16 19.52
C LEU A 395 -14.75 -3.75 19.59
N THR A 396 -15.01 -3.09 20.72
CA THR A 396 -14.48 -1.78 21.10
C THR A 396 -14.24 -1.76 22.61
N LEU A 397 -13.37 -0.87 23.09
CA LEU A 397 -13.21 -0.64 24.53
C LEU A 397 -14.43 0.10 25.12
N ASP A 398 -14.89 1.16 24.46
CA ASP A 398 -16.09 1.90 24.87
C ASP A 398 -17.34 1.30 24.23
N THR A 399 -18.07 0.56 25.05
CA THR A 399 -19.25 -0.18 24.66
C THR A 399 -20.46 0.69 24.31
N THR A 400 -20.44 1.96 24.73
CA THR A 400 -21.46 2.95 24.40
C THR A 400 -21.23 3.58 23.02
N ARG A 401 -20.01 3.42 22.49
CA ARG A 401 -19.54 3.97 21.20
C ARG A 401 -19.01 2.85 20.32
N LEU A 402 -19.91 1.96 19.89
CA LEU A 402 -19.52 0.82 19.03
C LEU A 402 -19.37 1.23 17.57
N ALA A 403 -20.26 2.10 17.10
CA ALA A 403 -20.43 2.38 15.68
C ALA A 403 -20.76 3.85 15.41
N ILE A 404 -20.65 4.24 14.13
CA ILE A 404 -21.13 5.54 13.63
C ILE A 404 -22.10 5.31 12.47
N TRP A 405 -23.31 5.88 12.56
CA TRP A 405 -24.33 5.82 11.52
C TRP A 405 -24.66 7.23 11.03
N SER A 406 -24.45 7.49 9.73
CA SER A 406 -24.64 8.81 9.11
C SER A 406 -23.96 9.94 9.91
N GLY A 407 -22.73 9.69 10.37
CA GLY A 407 -21.95 10.62 11.18
C GLY A 407 -22.29 10.68 12.68
N ALA A 408 -23.36 10.03 13.14
CA ALA A 408 -23.73 9.99 14.55
C ALA A 408 -23.22 8.74 15.26
N VAL A 409 -22.63 8.90 16.46
CA VAL A 409 -22.15 7.79 17.28
C VAL A 409 -23.31 7.00 17.87
N THR A 410 -23.20 5.68 17.87
CA THR A 410 -24.24 4.78 18.37
C THR A 410 -23.65 3.54 19.05
N ASN A 411 -24.45 2.92 19.91
CA ASN A 411 -24.15 1.62 20.50
C ASN A 411 -24.61 0.48 19.58
N PHE A 412 -24.41 -0.78 19.99
CA PHE A 412 -24.79 -1.93 19.16
C PHE A 412 -26.29 -2.01 18.83
N ASN A 413 -27.16 -1.69 19.80
CA ASN A 413 -28.60 -1.76 19.60
C ASN A 413 -29.08 -0.66 18.66
N GLY A 414 -28.54 0.55 18.80
CA GLY A 414 -28.82 1.64 17.89
C GLY A 414 -28.30 1.35 16.47
N TRP A 415 -27.11 0.75 16.32
CA TRP A 415 -26.60 0.30 15.03
C TRP A 415 -27.54 -0.69 14.33
N LYS A 416 -28.01 -1.73 15.04
CA LYS A 416 -28.98 -2.70 14.49
C LYS A 416 -30.29 -2.04 14.10
N ALA A 417 -30.82 -1.16 14.95
CA ALA A 417 -32.06 -0.43 14.67
C ALA A 417 -31.93 0.45 13.42
N SER A 418 -30.83 1.19 13.29
CA SER A 418 -30.60 2.10 12.17
C SER A 418 -30.36 1.37 10.84
N THR A 419 -29.61 0.28 10.86
CA THR A 419 -29.28 -0.48 9.63
C THR A 419 -30.39 -1.45 9.22
N SER A 420 -31.25 -1.85 10.16
CA SER A 420 -32.12 -3.04 10.04
C SER A 420 -31.37 -4.34 9.71
N GLY A 421 -30.03 -4.33 9.82
CA GLY A 421 -29.14 -5.45 9.57
C GLY A 421 -28.55 -5.96 10.88
N ASP A 422 -27.55 -6.84 10.76
CA ASP A 422 -26.78 -7.32 11.91
C ASP A 422 -27.62 -8.06 12.97
N ALA A 423 -28.74 -8.67 12.54
CA ALA A 423 -29.66 -9.42 13.39
C ALA A 423 -28.97 -10.57 14.18
N ASN A 424 -27.99 -11.21 13.56
CA ASN A 424 -27.18 -12.30 14.11
C ASN A 424 -25.73 -11.90 14.36
N SER A 425 -25.40 -10.62 14.19
CA SER A 425 -24.09 -10.10 14.58
C SER A 425 -24.00 -9.98 16.09
N GLN A 426 -22.78 -9.95 16.60
CA GLN A 426 -22.52 -9.90 18.02
C GLN A 426 -21.60 -8.74 18.35
N ARG A 427 -21.92 -8.04 19.43
CA ARG A 427 -20.92 -7.30 20.19
C ARG A 427 -20.26 -8.30 21.13
N ILE A 428 -18.94 -8.44 21.04
CA ILE A 428 -18.17 -9.37 21.88
C ILE A 428 -17.36 -8.56 22.90
N SER A 429 -17.25 -9.03 24.15
CA SER A 429 -16.30 -8.49 25.11
C SER A 429 -14.95 -9.19 24.96
N LEU A 430 -13.85 -8.48 25.24
CA LEU A 430 -12.51 -9.10 25.19
C LEU A 430 -12.41 -10.36 26.06
N GLN A 431 -13.07 -10.35 27.23
CA GLN A 431 -13.16 -11.49 28.13
C GLN A 431 -13.85 -12.70 27.50
N ALA A 432 -14.95 -12.52 26.76
CA ALA A 432 -15.65 -13.59 26.08
C ALA A 432 -14.82 -14.23 24.94
N LEU A 433 -14.01 -13.41 24.25
CA LEU A 433 -13.08 -13.89 23.20
C LEU A 433 -11.91 -14.70 23.82
N GLN A 434 -11.40 -14.26 24.96
CA GLN A 434 -10.35 -14.98 25.69
C GLN A 434 -10.87 -16.31 26.25
N GLN A 435 -12.08 -16.34 26.80
CA GLN A 435 -12.70 -17.56 27.32
C GLN A 435 -12.96 -18.62 26.25
N THR A 436 -13.34 -18.22 25.02
CA THR A 436 -13.51 -19.15 23.90
C THR A 436 -12.19 -19.73 23.39
N ARG A 437 -11.06 -19.01 23.52
CA ARG A 437 -9.72 -19.56 23.24
C ARG A 437 -9.30 -20.63 24.25
N TYR A 438 -9.68 -20.49 25.52
CA TYR A 438 -9.41 -21.52 26.53
C TYR A 438 -10.25 -22.79 26.33
N SER A 439 -11.42 -22.72 25.70
CA SER A 439 -12.25 -23.90 25.38
C SER A 439 -11.85 -24.63 24.08
N LEU A 440 -11.06 -24.01 23.19
CA LEU A 440 -10.59 -24.59 21.92
C LEU A 440 -9.19 -25.23 22.02
N ALA A 441 -8.49 -25.08 23.14
CA ALA A 441 -7.23 -25.77 23.43
C ALA A 441 -7.42 -27.19 24.02
N LEU A 442 -8.63 -27.76 23.89
CA LEU A 442 -9.04 -29.06 24.47
C LEU A 442 -9.57 -30.06 23.43
N PHE A 443 -9.27 -29.88 22.14
CA PHE A 443 -9.49 -30.89 21.10
C PHE A 443 -8.28 -31.02 20.18
#